data_AF-A0A0N1QV52-F1
#
_entry.id   AF-A0A0N1QV52-F1
#
_cell.length_a   1.000
_cell.length_b   1.000
_cell.length_c   1.000
_cell.angle_alpha   90.00
_cell.angle_beta   90.00
_cell.angle_gamma   90.00
#
_symmetry.space_group_name_H-M   'P 1'
#
loop_
_entity.id
_entity.type
_entity.pdbx_description
1 polymer ?
#
loop_
_entity_poly.entity_id
_entity_poly.type
_entity_poly.pdbx_seq_one_letter_code
_entity_poly.pdbx_strand_id
1 'polypeptide(L)'
;MKTKYIIASLGLATLLSFGANAAVHQVNAEQAQNLQPMGTISVSQIGSTPMDMRQEIVAKAEKAGANSYRIIELKEGDNWHATAELYK
;
A
#
# COMPACT_ATOMS: atom_id res chain seq x y z
N MET A 1 0.67 -8.75 -57.97
CA MET A 1 1.42 -8.29 -56.78
C MET A 1 0.57 -8.58 -55.55
N LYS A 2 1.06 -9.38 -54.59
CA LYS A 2 0.31 -9.77 -53.38
C LYS A 2 1.11 -9.36 -52.14
N THR A 3 0.62 -8.34 -51.46
CA THR A 3 1.14 -7.77 -50.21
C THR A 3 0.91 -8.73 -49.05
N LYS A 4 1.93 -8.98 -48.22
CA LYS A 4 1.79 -9.67 -46.93
C LYS A 4 2.22 -8.70 -45.83
N TYR A 5 1.23 -8.13 -45.14
CA TYR A 5 1.44 -7.35 -43.93
C TYR A 5 1.69 -8.30 -42.77
N ILE A 6 2.94 -8.38 -42.32
CA ILE A 6 3.34 -9.09 -41.11
C ILE A 6 3.02 -8.14 -39.94
N ILE A 7 1.87 -8.36 -39.30
CA ILE A 7 1.53 -7.70 -38.05
C ILE A 7 2.22 -8.49 -36.94
N ALA A 8 3.39 -8.03 -36.51
CA ALA A 8 4.04 -8.53 -35.31
C ALA A 8 3.25 -7.99 -34.10
N SER A 9 2.30 -8.78 -33.61
CA SER A 9 1.66 -8.56 -32.32
C SER A 9 2.69 -8.81 -31.21
N LEU A 10 3.39 -7.76 -30.77
CA LEU A 10 4.17 -7.78 -29.54
C LEU A 10 3.19 -7.92 -28.37
N GLY A 11 2.88 -9.16 -28.01
CA GLY A 11 2.25 -9.49 -26.75
C GLY A 11 3.24 -9.23 -25.63
N LEU A 12 3.25 -8.02 -25.07
CA LEU A 12 3.90 -7.74 -23.81
C LEU A 12 3.00 -8.30 -22.69
N ALA A 13 3.02 -9.62 -22.53
CA ALA A 13 2.45 -10.27 -21.37
C ALA A 13 3.37 -10.03 -20.17
N THR A 14 3.29 -8.84 -19.57
CA THR A 14 3.85 -8.60 -18.25
C THR A 14 2.99 -9.34 -17.24
N LEU A 15 3.33 -10.60 -16.99
CA LEU A 15 2.91 -11.33 -15.80
C LEU A 15 3.50 -10.59 -14.60
N LEU A 16 2.75 -9.63 -14.07
CA LEU A 16 3.07 -9.02 -12.79
C LEU A 16 3.02 -10.15 -11.77
N SER A 17 4.21 -10.58 -11.36
CA SER A 17 4.38 -11.53 -10.27
C SER A 17 3.88 -10.85 -9.02
N PHE A 18 2.72 -11.28 -8.53
CA PHE A 18 2.23 -10.93 -7.21
C PHE A 18 3.15 -11.62 -6.19
N GLY A 19 4.25 -10.96 -5.84
CA GLY A 19 5.10 -11.37 -4.74
C GLY A 19 4.23 -11.52 -3.49
N ALA A 20 4.23 -12.71 -2.91
CA ALA A 20 3.62 -12.95 -1.61
C ALA A 20 4.45 -12.20 -0.56
N ASN A 21 4.05 -10.97 -0.24
CA ASN A 21 4.71 -10.15 0.76
C ASN A 21 3.99 -10.39 2.09
N ALA A 22 4.64 -11.14 2.99
CA ALA A 22 4.08 -11.53 4.29
C ALA A 22 4.25 -10.47 5.40
N ALA A 23 4.32 -9.19 5.04
CA ALA A 23 4.28 -8.09 6.00
C ALA A 23 3.79 -6.84 5.26
N VAL A 24 2.89 -6.07 5.87
CA VAL A 24 2.47 -4.81 5.27
C VAL A 24 3.61 -3.82 5.37
N HIS A 25 4.13 -3.39 4.22
CA HIS A 25 5.28 -2.50 4.15
C HIS A 25 4.86 -1.03 4.04
N GLN A 26 5.64 -0.15 4.67
CA GLN A 26 5.44 1.28 4.51
C GLN A 26 5.94 1.72 3.12
N VAL A 27 5.10 2.44 2.38
CA VAL A 27 5.40 2.96 1.05
C VAL A 27 5.37 4.48 1.01
N ASN A 28 6.17 5.06 0.13
CA ASN A 28 6.18 6.51 -0.12
C ASN A 28 5.14 6.90 -1.17
N ALA A 29 4.89 8.20 -1.33
CA ALA A 29 3.91 8.74 -2.28
C ALA A 29 4.11 8.23 -3.72
N GLU A 30 5.36 8.15 -4.19
CA GLU A 30 5.70 7.71 -5.55
C GLU A 30 5.41 6.22 -5.77
N GLN A 31 5.66 5.40 -4.74
CA GLN A 31 5.34 3.97 -4.78
C GLN A 31 3.83 3.77 -4.74
N ALA A 32 3.14 4.51 -3.87
CA ALA A 32 1.69 4.53 -3.75
C ALA A 32 0.97 4.94 -5.04
N GLN A 33 1.56 5.78 -5.89
CA GLN A 33 0.97 6.17 -7.18
C GLN A 33 0.76 4.99 -8.14
N ASN A 34 1.60 3.96 -8.04
CA ASN A 34 1.49 2.75 -8.86
C ASN A 34 0.69 1.64 -8.15
N LEU A 35 0.26 1.88 -6.91
CA LEU A 35 -0.52 0.93 -6.12
C LEU A 35 -2.00 1.32 -6.13
N GLN A 36 -2.87 0.34 -5.89
CA GLN A 36 -4.30 0.58 -5.87
C GLN A 36 -4.74 0.96 -4.45
N PRO A 37 -5.26 2.19 -4.22
CA PRO A 37 -5.73 2.60 -2.91
C PRO A 37 -6.94 1.76 -2.51
N MET A 38 -6.92 1.23 -1.29
CA MET A 38 -8.02 0.46 -0.71
C MET A 38 -8.85 1.25 0.30
N GLY A 39 -8.30 2.34 0.83
CA GLY A 39 -8.95 3.17 1.83
C GLY A 39 -7.96 3.66 2.87
N THR A 40 -8.48 4.18 3.97
CA THR A 40 -7.67 4.74 5.06
C THR A 40 -8.10 4.12 6.38
N ILE A 41 -7.13 3.86 7.25
CA ILE A 41 -7.35 3.46 8.64
C ILE A 41 -6.82 4.54 9.56
N SER A 42 -7.52 4.74 10.67
CA SER A 42 -7.09 5.63 11.73
C SER A 42 -6.85 4.83 13.01
N VAL A 43 -5.73 5.10 13.66
CA VAL A 43 -5.36 4.59 14.98
C VAL A 43 -5.34 5.75 15.96
N SER A 44 -5.81 5.52 17.18
CA SER A 44 -5.84 6.54 18.23
C SER A 44 -5.45 5.86 19.53
N GLN A 45 -4.39 6.32 20.17
CA GLN A 45 -3.86 5.67 21.36
C GLN A 45 -3.41 6.70 22.40
N ILE A 46 -3.67 6.38 23.66
CA ILE A 46 -3.36 7.24 24.80
C ILE A 46 -2.07 6.70 25.43
N GLY A 47 -1.03 7.53 25.53
CA GLY A 47 0.21 7.20 26.26
C GLY A 47 1.03 6.03 25.70
N SER A 48 0.98 5.76 24.39
CA SER A 48 1.71 4.65 23.76
C SER A 48 2.96 5.10 23.00
N THR A 49 3.90 4.19 22.78
CA THR A 49 5.13 4.51 22.05
C THR A 49 4.90 4.50 20.53
N PRO A 50 5.71 5.24 19.74
CA PRO A 50 5.62 5.22 18.27
C PRO A 50 5.81 3.83 17.64
N MET A 51 6.37 2.88 18.38
CA MET A 51 6.60 1.51 17.93
C MET A 51 5.31 0.68 17.98
N ASP A 52 4.59 0.74 19.10
CA ASP A 52 3.28 0.08 19.28
C ASP A 52 2.26 0.56 18.24
N MET A 53 2.26 1.88 17.98
CA MET A 53 1.36 2.48 16.99
C MET A 53 1.60 1.91 15.59
N ARG A 54 2.87 1.78 15.18
CA ARG A 54 3.21 1.19 13.87
C ARG A 54 2.76 -0.26 13.78
N GLN A 55 2.96 -1.04 14.84
CA GLN A 55 2.48 -2.42 14.88
C GLN A 55 0.95 -2.49 14.77
N GLU A 56 0.21 -1.59 15.43
CA GLU A 56 -1.24 -1.55 15.32
C GLU A 56 -1.71 -1.17 13.89
N ILE A 57 -1.05 -0.20 13.26
CA ILE A 57 -1.33 0.18 11.87
C ILE A 57 -1.08 -1.01 10.94
N VAL A 58 0.06 -1.70 11.09
CA VAL A 58 0.40 -2.89 10.30
C VAL A 58 -0.64 -3.99 10.50
N ALA A 59 -0.99 -4.31 11.75
CA ALA A 59 -1.98 -5.34 12.05
C ALA A 59 -3.37 -5.00 11.48
N LYS A 60 -3.79 -3.73 11.54
CA LYS A 60 -5.04 -3.26 10.92
C LYS A 60 -4.98 -3.31 9.40
N ALA A 61 -3.85 -2.94 8.81
CA ALA A 61 -3.61 -3.01 7.37
C ALA A 61 -3.67 -4.47 6.87
N GLU A 62 -3.00 -5.39 7.57
CA GLU A 62 -3.03 -6.83 7.29
C GLU A 62 -4.44 -7.39 7.38
N LYS A 63 -5.17 -7.03 8.44
CA LYS A 63 -6.57 -7.43 8.62
C LYS A 63 -7.49 -6.88 7.53
N ALA A 64 -7.19 -5.70 7.00
CA ALA A 64 -7.90 -5.12 5.87
C ALA A 64 -7.50 -5.75 4.52
N GLY A 65 -6.46 -6.60 4.49
CA GLY A 65 -5.93 -7.21 3.27
C GLY A 65 -5.08 -6.25 2.44
N ALA A 66 -4.49 -5.23 3.06
CA ALA A 66 -3.45 -4.42 2.45
C ALA A 66 -2.15 -5.18 2.33
N ASN A 67 -1.40 -4.84 1.28
CA ASN A 67 -0.01 -5.25 1.11
C ASN A 67 0.95 -4.12 1.52
N SER A 68 0.46 -2.87 1.51
CA SER A 68 1.26 -1.69 1.80
C SER A 68 0.42 -0.62 2.49
N TYR A 69 1.09 0.24 3.25
CA TYR A 69 0.46 1.37 3.93
C TYR A 69 1.32 2.63 3.83
N ARG A 70 0.69 3.80 3.91
CA ARG A 70 1.37 5.10 3.96
C ARG A 70 0.73 5.95 5.04
N ILE A 71 1.51 6.38 6.02
CA ILE A 71 1.03 7.33 7.04
C ILE A 71 0.87 8.68 6.36
N ILE A 72 -0.38 9.16 6.30
CA ILE A 72 -0.74 10.46 5.70
C ILE A 72 -1.01 11.52 6.77
N GLU A 73 -1.30 11.10 7.99
CA GLU A 73 -1.51 11.98 9.12
C GLU A 73 -0.89 11.39 10.38
N LEU A 74 -0.17 12.23 11.13
CA LEU A 74 0.29 11.93 12.48
C LEU A 74 0.02 13.17 13.32
N LYS A 75 -0.76 13.00 14.38
CA LYS A 75 -1.13 14.05 15.32
C LYS A 75 -0.65 13.67 16.70
N GLU A 76 0.27 14.47 17.21
CA GLU A 76 0.93 14.30 18.50
C GLU A 76 0.40 15.38 19.45
N GLY A 77 -0.04 14.99 20.65
CA GLY A 77 -0.66 15.88 21.64
C GLY A 77 -1.04 15.12 22.91
N ASP A 78 -2.08 15.54 23.63
CA ASP A 78 -2.64 14.79 24.78
C ASP A 78 -3.03 13.35 24.41
N ASN A 79 -3.47 13.16 23.16
CA ASN A 79 -3.76 11.85 22.57
C ASN A 79 -3.07 11.77 21.22
N TRP A 80 -2.50 10.61 20.93
CA TRP A 80 -1.87 10.36 19.64
C TRP A 80 -2.89 9.82 18.67
N HIS A 81 -2.90 10.36 17.46
CA HIS A 81 -3.73 9.89 16.37
C HIS A 81 -2.88 9.75 15.12
N ALA A 82 -2.98 8.63 14.42
CA ALA A 82 -2.33 8.47 13.12
C ALA A 82 -3.32 7.90 12.11
N THR A 83 -3.31 8.47 10.91
CA THR A 83 -4.09 7.98 9.78
C THR A 83 -3.15 7.45 8.72
N ALA A 84 -3.38 6.19 8.31
CA ALA A 84 -2.63 5.53 7.27
C ALA A 84 -3.56 5.16 6.10
N GLU A 85 -3.12 5.49 4.90
CA GLU A 85 -3.71 5.05 3.64
C GLU A 85 -3.20 3.64 3.31
N LEU A 86 -4.10 2.77 2.88
CA LEU A 86 -3.87 1.36 2.60
C LEU A 86 -3.86 1.10 1.09
N TYR A 87 -3.00 0.18 0.66
CA TYR A 87 -2.86 -0.18 -0.74
C TYR A 87 -2.80 -1.71 -0.95
N LYS A 88 -3.35 -2.14 -2.09
CA LYS A 88 -3.20 -3.51 -2.64
C LYS A 88 -1.85 -3.67 -3.29
#